data_AF-A0A3L8CR37-F1
#
_entry.id   AF-A0A3L8CR37-F1
#
_cell.length_a   1.000
_cell.length_b   1.000
_cell.length_c   1.000
_cell.angle_alpha   90.00
_cell.angle_beta   90.00
_cell.angle_gamma   90.00
#
_symmetry.space_group_name_H-M   'P 1'
#
loop_
_entity.id
_entity.type
_entity.pdbx_description
1 polymer ?
#
loop_
_entity_poly.entity_id
_entity_poly.type
_entity_poly.pdbx_seq_one_letter_code
_entity_poly.pdbx_strand_id
1 'polypeptide(L)'
;MQTLQIDELTEQYTAAMVEAILGQLLWEGPVVLRTPDDLSDYLMLDVQSGAQLDATWIAANVRCLQQHIQSVYSGMEEGYEAAHFDPEDIEYWYRILSHYSTWSANVTLQDQAENYIVPALRLGKTQLFRSLENNLNQMRLSSDSVQKGLMEYTQSLQRV
;
A
#
# COMPACT_ATOMS: atom_id res chain seq x y z
N MET A 1 -14.52 -12.30 -31.93
CA MET A 1 -13.86 -13.38 -32.69
C MET A 1 -12.39 -13.05 -32.97
N GLN A 2 -12.05 -11.85 -33.49
CA GLN A 2 -10.64 -11.45 -33.69
C GLN A 2 -9.82 -11.32 -32.38
N THR A 3 -10.40 -10.78 -31.30
CA THR A 3 -9.71 -10.66 -30.00
C THR A 3 -9.31 -12.01 -29.42
N LEU A 4 -10.25 -12.97 -29.41
CA LEU A 4 -10.01 -14.35 -28.96
C LEU A 4 -8.85 -15.03 -29.70
N GLN A 5 -8.69 -14.77 -31.01
CA GLN A 5 -7.61 -15.34 -31.80
C GLN A 5 -6.24 -14.70 -31.47
N ILE A 6 -6.21 -13.41 -31.14
CA ILE A 6 -4.98 -12.73 -30.72
C ILE A 6 -4.57 -13.23 -29.34
N ASP A 7 -5.52 -13.36 -28.42
CA ASP A 7 -5.26 -13.84 -27.06
C ASP A 7 -4.68 -15.25 -27.07
N GLU A 8 -5.28 -16.15 -27.84
CA GLU A 8 -4.81 -17.54 -27.99
C GLU A 8 -3.40 -17.61 -28.62
N LEU A 9 -3.10 -16.75 -29.61
CA LEU A 9 -1.77 -16.65 -30.21
C LEU A 9 -0.73 -16.12 -29.20
N THR A 10 -1.10 -15.13 -28.39
CA THR A 10 -0.23 -14.58 -27.36
C THR A 10 0.08 -15.63 -26.29
N GLU A 11 -0.91 -16.39 -25.83
CA GLU A 11 -0.70 -17.48 -24.87
C GLU A 11 0.22 -18.56 -25.43
N GLN A 12 -0.02 -19.01 -26.68
CA GLN A 12 0.83 -19.99 -27.35
C GLN A 12 2.27 -19.47 -27.53
N TYR A 13 2.42 -18.20 -27.89
CA TYR A 13 3.72 -17.57 -28.06
C TYR A 13 4.49 -17.50 -26.75
N THR A 14 3.85 -17.07 -25.66
CA THR A 14 4.47 -17.00 -24.33
C THR A 14 4.88 -18.40 -23.86
N ALA A 15 3.98 -19.40 -23.98
CA ALA A 15 4.30 -20.79 -23.63
C ALA A 15 5.49 -21.34 -24.43
N ALA A 16 5.53 -21.09 -25.75
CA ALA A 16 6.64 -21.51 -26.60
C ALA A 16 7.96 -20.83 -26.23
N MET A 17 7.92 -19.54 -25.84
CA MET A 17 9.11 -18.82 -25.37
C MET A 17 9.62 -19.35 -24.03
N VAL A 18 8.73 -19.63 -23.08
CA VAL A 18 9.09 -20.27 -21.80
C VAL A 18 9.74 -21.64 -22.05
N GLU A 19 9.15 -22.47 -22.92
CA GLU A 19 9.71 -23.77 -23.28
C GLU A 19 11.06 -23.64 -24.00
N ALA A 20 11.22 -22.68 -24.90
CA ALA A 20 12.49 -22.44 -25.57
C ALA A 20 13.58 -22.03 -24.58
N ILE A 21 13.27 -21.12 -23.65
CA ILE A 21 14.22 -20.67 -22.61
C ILE A 21 14.64 -21.82 -21.70
N LEU A 22 13.68 -22.57 -21.14
CA LEU A 22 13.94 -23.61 -20.14
C LEU A 22 14.40 -24.93 -20.75
N GLY A 23 13.76 -25.35 -21.85
CA GLY A 23 13.98 -26.65 -22.48
C GLY A 23 15.15 -26.65 -23.46
N GLN A 24 15.36 -25.57 -24.20
CA GLN A 24 16.50 -25.44 -25.12
C GLN A 24 17.69 -24.71 -24.49
N LEU A 25 17.60 -24.33 -23.21
CA LEU A 25 18.65 -23.64 -22.45
C LEU A 25 19.16 -22.38 -23.17
N LEU A 26 18.24 -21.61 -23.77
CA LEU A 26 18.58 -20.35 -24.46
C LEU A 26 18.98 -19.22 -23.49
N TRP A 27 18.84 -19.46 -22.18
CA TRP A 27 19.27 -18.54 -21.14
C TRP A 27 20.77 -18.63 -20.88
N GLU A 28 21.50 -17.53 -21.15
CA GLU A 28 22.94 -17.40 -20.86
C GLU A 28 23.22 -16.49 -19.65
N GLY A 29 22.19 -16.14 -18.87
CA GLY A 29 22.34 -15.22 -17.76
C GLY A 29 23.01 -15.83 -16.51
N PRO A 30 23.21 -15.01 -15.47
CA PRO A 30 24.03 -15.37 -14.31
C PRO A 30 23.37 -16.40 -13.37
N VAL A 31 22.05 -16.60 -13.49
CA VAL A 31 21.27 -17.51 -12.64
C VAL A 31 20.84 -18.75 -13.40
N VAL A 32 20.68 -19.87 -12.68
CA VAL A 32 20.19 -21.13 -13.24
C VAL A 32 18.67 -21.15 -13.17
N LEU A 33 18.00 -21.14 -14.31
CA LEU A 33 16.54 -21.22 -14.43
C LEU A 33 16.15 -22.66 -14.77
N ARG A 34 15.28 -23.29 -13.97
CA ARG A 34 14.83 -24.68 -14.16
C ARG A 34 13.32 -24.80 -14.33
N THR A 35 12.58 -23.89 -13.72
CA THR A 35 11.12 -23.89 -13.72
C THR A 35 10.57 -22.58 -14.29
N PRO A 36 9.31 -22.57 -14.75
CA PRO A 36 8.63 -21.32 -15.11
C PRO A 36 8.57 -20.34 -13.95
N ASP A 37 8.47 -20.83 -12.71
CA ASP A 37 8.49 -20.01 -11.50
C ASP A 37 9.84 -19.29 -11.34
N ASP A 38 10.96 -20.00 -11.56
CA ASP A 38 12.30 -19.39 -11.52
C ASP A 38 12.43 -18.26 -12.57
N LEU A 39 11.88 -18.49 -13.77
CA LEU A 39 11.86 -17.48 -14.83
C LEU A 39 10.97 -16.29 -14.46
N SER A 40 9.82 -16.56 -13.83
CA SER A 40 8.90 -15.54 -13.36
C SER A 40 9.49 -14.68 -12.25
N ASP A 41 10.17 -15.30 -11.28
CA ASP A 41 10.85 -14.62 -10.20
C ASP A 41 11.99 -13.75 -10.74
N TYR A 42 12.79 -14.30 -11.65
CA TYR A 42 13.89 -13.56 -12.28
C TYR A 42 13.40 -12.36 -13.11
N LEU A 43 12.34 -12.53 -13.90
CA LEU A 43 11.76 -11.45 -14.72
C LEU A 43 10.86 -10.50 -13.90
N MET A 44 10.52 -10.86 -12.66
CA MET A 44 9.53 -10.21 -11.81
C MET A 44 8.14 -10.10 -12.45
N LEU A 45 7.83 -11.02 -13.36
CA LEU A 45 6.63 -11.03 -14.20
C LEU A 45 6.04 -12.42 -14.22
N ASP A 46 4.71 -12.51 -14.22
CA ASP A 46 4.01 -13.79 -14.31
C ASP A 46 4.00 -14.31 -15.76
N VAL A 47 4.88 -15.26 -16.07
CA VAL A 47 4.99 -15.86 -17.42
C VAL A 47 3.91 -16.91 -17.70
N GLN A 48 3.10 -17.23 -16.69
CA GLN A 48 1.98 -18.17 -16.77
C GLN A 48 0.63 -17.45 -16.80
N SER A 49 0.63 -16.11 -16.80
CA SER A 49 -0.58 -15.31 -16.93
C SER A 49 -1.18 -15.41 -18.34
N GLY A 50 -2.51 -15.37 -18.41
CA GLY A 50 -3.26 -15.38 -19.67
C GLY A 50 -3.11 -14.06 -20.45
N ALA A 51 -3.42 -14.08 -21.74
CA ALA A 51 -3.23 -12.90 -22.61
C ALA A 51 -4.14 -11.72 -22.25
N GLN A 52 -5.29 -12.00 -21.62
CA GLN A 52 -6.21 -10.97 -21.18
C GLN A 52 -5.76 -10.39 -19.83
N LEU A 53 -4.90 -9.39 -19.89
CA LEU A 53 -4.45 -8.63 -18.72
C LEU A 53 -5.36 -7.40 -18.51
N ASP A 54 -6.00 -7.33 -17.33
CA ASP A 54 -6.73 -6.13 -16.89
C ASP A 54 -5.79 -5.04 -16.32
N ALA A 55 -4.50 -5.34 -16.21
CA ALA A 55 -3.49 -4.44 -15.64
C ALA A 55 -2.95 -3.46 -16.69
N THR A 56 -2.80 -2.19 -16.30
CA THR A 56 -2.07 -1.21 -17.13
C THR A 56 -0.56 -1.44 -17.02
N TRP A 57 0.20 -0.97 -18.01
CA TRP A 57 1.66 -1.05 -17.99
C TRP A 57 2.28 -0.35 -16.75
N ILE A 58 1.67 0.74 -16.27
CA ILE A 58 2.12 1.43 -15.05
C ILE A 58 1.90 0.53 -13.83
N ALA A 59 0.71 -0.07 -13.70
CA ALA A 59 0.39 -0.95 -12.58
C ALA A 59 1.32 -2.17 -12.54
N ALA A 60 1.64 -2.76 -13.70
CA ALA A 60 2.58 -3.86 -13.80
C ALA A 60 3.99 -3.46 -13.32
N ASN A 61 4.53 -2.32 -13.78
CA ASN A 61 5.85 -1.84 -13.35
C ASN A 61 5.90 -1.52 -11.84
N VAL A 62 4.85 -0.89 -11.31
CA VAL A 62 4.74 -0.59 -9.87
C VAL A 62 4.73 -1.90 -9.07
N ARG A 63 3.97 -2.91 -9.51
CA ARG A 63 3.94 -4.23 -8.87
C ARG A 63 5.33 -4.90 -8.87
N CYS A 64 6.05 -4.85 -9.99
CA CYS A 64 7.40 -5.42 -10.09
C CYS A 64 8.33 -4.78 -9.04
N LEU A 65 8.33 -3.44 -8.98
CA LEU A 65 9.16 -2.71 -8.00
C LEU A 65 8.75 -3.02 -6.55
N GLN A 66 7.45 -3.08 -6.26
CA GLN A 66 6.93 -3.43 -4.94
C GLN A 66 7.34 -4.85 -4.53
N GLN A 67 7.24 -5.82 -5.45
CA GLN A 67 7.67 -7.19 -5.22
C GLN A 67 9.18 -7.25 -4.93
N HIS A 68 10.01 -6.54 -5.69
CA HIS A 68 11.45 -6.49 -5.46
C HIS A 68 11.80 -5.93 -4.07
N ILE A 69 11.25 -4.76 -3.71
CA ILE A 69 11.52 -4.16 -2.40
C ILE A 69 11.05 -5.10 -1.28
N GLN A 70 9.91 -5.76 -1.46
CA GLN A 70 9.41 -6.75 -0.49
C GLN A 70 10.35 -7.95 -0.36
N SER A 71 10.86 -8.50 -1.45
CA SER A 71 11.84 -9.59 -1.44
C SER A 71 13.12 -9.19 -0.71
N VAL A 72 13.64 -7.99 -0.98
CA VAL A 72 14.83 -7.44 -0.32
C VAL A 72 14.61 -7.30 1.19
N TYR A 73 13.53 -6.63 1.61
CA TYR A 73 13.23 -6.43 3.04
C TYR A 73 12.86 -7.71 3.79
N SER A 74 12.43 -8.75 3.08
CA SER A 74 12.15 -10.07 3.68
C SER A 74 13.38 -10.98 3.72
N GLY A 75 14.52 -10.54 3.18
CA GLY A 75 15.73 -11.35 3.06
C GLY A 75 15.59 -12.54 2.09
N MET A 76 14.65 -12.45 1.15
CA MET A 76 14.44 -13.47 0.10
C MET A 76 15.25 -13.15 -1.17
N GLU A 77 15.64 -11.89 -1.36
CA GLU A 77 16.47 -11.47 -2.49
C GLU A 77 17.95 -11.78 -2.23
N GLU A 78 18.57 -12.55 -3.12
CA GLU A 78 20.00 -12.84 -3.07
C GLU A 78 20.85 -11.58 -3.29
N GLY A 79 21.98 -11.48 -2.59
CA GLY A 79 22.90 -10.34 -2.69
C GLY A 79 22.63 -9.19 -1.71
N TYR A 80 21.55 -9.27 -0.94
CA TYR A 80 21.20 -8.29 0.09
C TYR A 80 21.35 -8.82 1.53
N GLU A 81 21.97 -9.99 1.72
CA GLU A 81 22.06 -10.66 3.03
C GLU A 81 22.88 -9.87 4.04
N ALA A 82 23.85 -9.08 3.57
CA ALA A 82 24.68 -8.20 4.39
C ALA A 82 24.16 -6.75 4.44
N ALA A 83 23.06 -6.45 3.76
CA ALA A 83 22.49 -5.11 3.74
C ALA A 83 21.91 -4.77 5.13
N HIS A 84 22.22 -3.57 5.60
CA HIS A 84 21.58 -3.01 6.79
C HIS A 84 20.48 -2.05 6.34
N PHE A 85 19.28 -2.24 6.87
CA PHE A 85 18.15 -1.36 6.69
C PHE A 85 17.75 -0.78 8.05
N ASP A 86 17.49 0.52 8.09
CA ASP A 86 17.00 1.17 9.31
C ASP A 86 15.61 0.59 9.66
N PRO A 87 15.36 0.15 10.90
CA PRO A 87 14.03 -0.29 11.33
C PRO A 87 12.92 0.72 11.01
N GLU A 88 13.21 2.03 11.03
CA GLU A 88 12.24 3.08 10.69
C GLU A 88 11.87 3.06 9.19
N ASP A 89 12.84 2.81 8.31
CA ASP A 89 12.60 2.72 6.86
C ASP A 89 11.76 1.48 6.51
N ILE A 90 12.04 0.35 7.18
CA ILE A 90 11.27 -0.88 7.04
C ILE A 90 9.83 -0.63 7.49
N GLU A 91 9.65 -0.03 8.67
CA GLU A 91 8.33 0.28 9.19
C GLU A 91 7.57 1.23 8.26
N TYR A 92 8.23 2.28 7.75
CA TYR A 92 7.62 3.25 6.85
C TYR A 92 7.18 2.62 5.53
N TRP A 93 7.99 1.70 4.97
CA TRP A 93 7.59 0.93 3.81
C TRP A 93 6.31 0.14 4.04
N TYR A 94 6.26 -0.68 5.10
CA TYR A 94 5.10 -1.52 5.37
C TYR A 94 3.85 -0.71 5.69
N ARG A 95 3.98 0.41 6.41
CA ARG A 95 2.83 1.21 6.84
C ARG A 95 2.32 2.16 5.77
N ILE A 96 3.18 2.69 4.90
CA ILE A 96 2.85 3.82 4.03
C ILE A 96 3.14 3.53 2.55
N LEU A 97 4.34 3.06 2.21
CA LEU A 97 4.79 3.04 0.81
C LEU A 97 4.39 1.77 0.03
N SER A 98 4.23 0.64 0.71
CA SER A 98 4.01 -0.68 0.09
C SER A 98 2.70 -0.79 -0.70
N HIS A 99 1.72 0.08 -0.42
CA HIS A 99 0.44 0.12 -1.11
C HIS A 99 0.17 1.52 -1.67
N TYR A 100 -0.32 1.59 -2.91
CA TYR A 100 -0.61 2.86 -3.56
C TYR A 100 -1.66 3.68 -2.80
N SER A 101 -2.69 3.04 -2.23
CA SER A 101 -3.75 3.71 -1.48
C SER A 101 -3.24 4.41 -0.21
N THR A 102 -2.36 3.77 0.55
CA THR A 102 -1.76 4.36 1.76
C THR A 102 -0.77 5.46 1.39
N TRP A 103 0.05 5.24 0.37
CA TRP A 103 0.99 6.24 -0.13
C TRP A 103 0.27 7.50 -0.62
N SER A 104 -0.75 7.34 -1.47
CA SER A 104 -1.51 8.46 -2.01
C SER A 104 -2.27 9.22 -0.93
N ALA A 105 -2.81 8.52 0.08
CA ALA A 105 -3.43 9.16 1.24
C ALA A 105 -2.40 9.96 2.06
N ASN A 106 -1.19 9.43 2.26
CA ASN A 106 -0.12 10.13 2.97
C ASN A 106 0.35 11.39 2.22
N VAL A 107 0.47 11.33 0.88
CA VAL A 107 0.77 12.50 0.04
C VAL A 107 -0.36 13.52 0.13
N THR A 108 -1.61 13.09 -0.06
CA THR A 108 -2.79 13.97 -0.01
C THR A 108 -2.94 14.64 1.36
N LEU A 109 -2.62 13.93 2.44
CA LEU A 109 -2.69 14.46 3.80
C LEU A 109 -1.76 15.68 4.01
N GLN A 110 -0.63 15.75 3.31
CA GLN A 110 0.32 16.87 3.44
C GLN A 110 -0.27 18.18 2.89
N ASP A 111 -1.01 18.09 1.78
CA ASP A 111 -1.55 19.27 1.09
C ASP A 111 -3.03 19.55 1.44
N GLN A 112 -3.78 18.52 1.81
CA GLN A 112 -5.24 18.57 2.02
C GLN A 112 -5.63 17.88 3.35
N ALA A 113 -5.06 18.37 4.45
CA ALA A 113 -5.32 17.83 5.77
C ALA A 113 -6.81 17.87 6.17
N GLU A 114 -7.57 18.86 5.67
CA GLU A 114 -9.00 19.03 5.91
C GLU A 114 -9.84 17.80 5.52
N ASN A 115 -9.40 17.02 4.53
CA ASN A 115 -10.07 15.78 4.12
C ASN A 115 -10.05 14.71 5.23
N TYR A 116 -9.11 14.81 6.17
CA TYR A 116 -8.88 13.83 7.23
C TYR A 116 -9.25 14.36 8.62
N ILE A 117 -9.62 15.63 8.76
CA ILE A 117 -10.00 16.21 10.05
C ILE A 117 -11.42 15.80 10.41
N VAL A 118 -11.54 14.90 11.38
CA VAL A 118 -12.80 14.59 12.07
C VAL A 118 -12.74 15.17 13.48
N PRO A 119 -13.49 16.25 13.81
CA PRO A 119 -13.36 16.95 15.10
C PRO A 119 -13.51 16.03 16.32
N ALA A 120 -14.43 15.07 16.24
CA ALA A 120 -14.68 14.08 17.29
C ALA A 120 -13.53 13.06 17.48
N LEU A 121 -12.61 12.92 16.52
CA LEU A 121 -11.48 11.98 16.58
C LEU A 121 -10.14 12.69 16.80
N ARG A 122 -10.14 14.00 17.10
CA ARG A 122 -8.91 14.76 17.36
C ARG A 122 -8.05 14.04 18.41
N LEU A 123 -6.80 13.76 18.05
CA LEU A 123 -5.81 13.19 18.97
C LEU A 123 -5.39 14.23 20.03
N GLY A 124 -4.89 13.79 21.17
CA GLY A 124 -4.36 14.70 22.20
C GLY A 124 -5.40 15.60 22.88
N LYS A 125 -6.69 15.25 22.89
CA LYS A 125 -7.73 16.01 23.62
C LYS A 125 -7.40 16.09 25.11
N THR A 126 -7.42 17.32 25.65
CA THR A 126 -7.29 17.58 27.08
C THR A 126 -8.42 16.92 27.86
N GLN A 127 -8.20 16.63 29.15
CA GLN A 127 -9.26 16.09 30.01
C GLN A 127 -10.48 17.02 30.07
N LEU A 128 -10.24 18.34 30.14
CA LEU A 128 -11.31 19.35 30.10
C LEU A 128 -12.18 19.22 28.83
N PHE A 129 -11.56 19.08 27.66
CA PHE A 129 -12.29 18.96 26.40
C PHE A 129 -13.07 17.65 26.32
N ARG A 130 -12.49 16.55 26.82
CA ARG A 130 -13.19 15.26 26.90
C ARG A 130 -14.42 15.34 27.82
N SER A 131 -14.33 16.05 28.94
CA SER A 131 -15.46 16.27 29.84
C SER A 131 -16.58 17.08 29.17
N LEU A 132 -16.23 18.11 28.39
CA LEU A 132 -17.20 18.86 27.58
C LEU A 132 -17.92 17.96 26.57
N GLU A 133 -17.17 17.16 25.79
CA GLU A 133 -17.77 16.24 24.81
C GLU A 133 -18.69 15.22 25.48
N ASN A 134 -18.28 14.64 26.61
CA ASN A 134 -19.10 13.69 27.36
C ASN A 134 -20.40 14.33 27.87
N ASN A 135 -20.33 15.55 28.39
CA ASN A 135 -21.49 16.30 28.87
C ASN A 135 -22.48 16.58 27.72
N LEU A 136 -21.98 17.08 26.59
CA LEU A 136 -22.80 17.35 25.40
C LEU A 136 -23.41 16.08 24.81
N ASN A 137 -22.68 14.95 24.81
CA ASN A 137 -23.18 13.67 24.30
C ASN A 137 -24.30 13.05 25.16
N GLN A 138 -24.39 13.40 26.45
CA GLN A 138 -25.42 12.90 27.37
C GLN A 138 -26.69 13.75 27.37
N MET A 139 -26.62 15.00 26.92
CA MET A 139 -27.73 15.93 26.90
C MET A 139 -28.47 15.90 25.57
N ARG A 140 -29.78 16.22 25.59
CA ARG A 140 -30.48 16.58 24.35
C ARG A 140 -29.93 17.92 23.86
N LEU A 141 -29.36 17.94 22.67
CA LEU A 141 -28.79 19.16 22.09
C LEU A 141 -29.87 20.23 21.85
N SER A 142 -29.73 21.34 22.57
CA SER A 142 -30.45 22.59 22.45
C SER A 142 -29.48 23.76 22.70
N SER A 143 -29.81 24.97 22.22
CA SER A 143 -28.97 26.16 22.45
C SER A 143 -28.62 26.36 23.93
N ASP A 144 -29.59 26.18 24.83
CA ASP A 144 -29.39 26.33 26.28
C ASP A 144 -28.43 25.27 26.85
N SER A 145 -28.60 24.00 26.46
CA SER A 145 -27.74 22.91 26.92
C SER A 145 -26.28 23.10 26.46
N VAL A 146 -26.10 23.55 25.21
CA VAL A 146 -24.78 23.82 24.64
C VAL A 146 -24.12 25.02 25.33
N GLN A 147 -24.87 26.10 25.54
CA GLN A 147 -24.37 27.29 26.24
C GLN A 147 -23.93 26.95 27.67
N LYS A 148 -24.72 26.13 28.38
CA LYS A 148 -24.38 25.66 29.73
C LYS A 148 -23.09 24.84 29.73
N GLY A 149 -22.97 23.85 28.84
CA GLY A 149 -21.76 23.03 28.73
C GLY A 149 -20.51 23.88 28.42
N LEU A 150 -20.64 24.88 27.53
CA LEU A 150 -19.55 25.80 27.20
C LEU A 150 -19.13 26.67 28.40
N MET A 151 -20.10 27.12 29.20
CA MET A 151 -19.83 27.90 30.42
C MET A 151 -19.06 27.06 31.45
N GLU A 152 -19.49 25.82 31.67
CA GLU A 152 -18.81 24.86 32.57
C GLU A 152 -17.37 24.58 32.11
N TYR A 153 -17.16 24.40 30.81
CA TYR A 153 -15.83 24.26 30.22
C TYR A 153 -14.97 25.50 30.44
N THR A 154 -15.50 26.69 30.18
CA THR A 154 -14.76 27.97 30.33
C THR A 154 -14.38 28.24 31.78
N GLN A 155 -15.28 27.98 32.73
CA GLN A 155 -14.99 28.08 34.16
C GLN A 155 -13.91 27.09 34.60
N SER A 156 -13.94 25.88 34.06
CA SER A 156 -12.93 24.86 34.37
C SER A 156 -11.56 25.22 33.77
N LEU A 157 -11.55 25.80 32.57
CA LEU A 157 -10.35 26.30 31.91
C LEU A 157 -9.67 27.42 32.70
N GLN A 158 -10.43 28.30 33.34
CA GLN A 158 -9.89 29.39 34.17
C GLN A 158 -9.23 28.93 35.47
N ARG A 159 -9.49 27.69 35.90
CA ARG A 159 -8.96 27.13 37.16
C ARG A 159 -7.69 26.29 36.96
N VAL A 160 -7.33 26.04 35.71
CA VAL A 160 -6.06 25.40 35.31
C VAL A 160 -5.02 26.48 35.08
#